data_AF-A0A5J6MCW1-F1
#
_entry.id   AF-A0A5J6MCW1-F1
#
_cell.length_a   1.000
_cell.length_b   1.000
_cell.length_c   1.000
_cell.angle_alpha   90.00
_cell.angle_beta   90.00
_cell.angle_gamma   90.00
#
_symmetry.space_group_name_H-M   'P 1'
#
loop_
_entity.id
_entity.type
_entity.pdbx_description
1 polymer ?
#
loop_
_entity_poly.entity_id
_entity_poly.type
_entity_poly.pdbx_seq_one_letter_code
_entity_poly.pdbx_strand_id
1 'polypeptide(L)' 'MWPIRSWAAYFHCQTTLIDSFRELYPDTFAFEGNRALLFERDDKLPKAALRHCIGLALTYHAKPSRR' A
#
# COMPACT_ATOMS: atom_id res chain seq x y z
N MET A 1 -10.42 -25.66 -9.72
CA MET A 1 -10.21 -25.47 -8.27
C MET A 1 -9.74 -24.04 -8.10
N TRP A 2 -10.67 -23.09 -7.93
CA TRP A 2 -10.31 -21.66 -7.85
C TRP A 2 -9.49 -21.44 -6.57
N PRO A 3 -8.25 -20.96 -6.67
CA PRO A 3 -7.38 -20.84 -5.51
C PRO A 3 -7.81 -19.65 -4.64
N ILE A 4 -7.49 -19.75 -3.34
CA ILE A 4 -7.31 -18.71 -2.32
C ILE A 4 -7.84 -17.30 -2.66
N ARG A 5 -8.80 -16.83 -1.87
CA ARG A 5 -9.42 -15.51 -2.00
C ARG A 5 -8.46 -14.41 -1.53
N SER A 6 -7.55 -13.96 -2.39
CA SER A 6 -6.70 -12.79 -2.12
C SER A 6 -7.43 -11.48 -2.47
N TRP A 7 -7.06 -10.38 -1.83
CA TRP A 7 -7.60 -9.04 -2.11
C TRP A 7 -6.47 -8.01 -2.15
N ALA A 8 -6.74 -6.84 -2.72
CA ALA A 8 -5.71 -5.83 -2.95
C ALA A 8 -6.22 -4.42 -2.62
N ALA A 9 -5.32 -3.57 -2.14
CA ALA A 9 -5.55 -2.13 -2.00
C ALA A 9 -4.80 -1.40 -3.12
N TYR A 10 -5.54 -0.70 -3.97
CA TYR A 10 -5.00 0.04 -5.11
C TYR A 10 -4.68 1.49 -4.74
N PHE A 11 -3.55 1.97 -5.25
CA PHE A 11 -3.07 3.34 -5.08
C PHE A 11 -2.86 3.99 -6.45
N HIS A 12 -2.87 5.32 -6.49
CA HIS A 12 -2.67 6.05 -7.73
C HIS A 12 -1.26 5.81 -8.28
N CYS A 13 -1.19 5.18 -9.45
CA CYS A 13 0.05 4.71 -10.08
C CYS A 13 0.97 5.81 -10.64
N GLN A 14 0.51 7.07 -10.70
CA GLN A 14 1.37 8.20 -11.06
C GLN A 14 2.13 8.78 -9.85
N THR A 15 2.07 8.13 -8.70
CA THR A 15 2.73 8.57 -7.46
C THR A 15 3.87 7.63 -7.08
N THR A 16 4.84 8.14 -6.33
CA THR A 16 5.94 7.35 -5.75
C THR A 16 5.53 6.64 -4.45
N LEU A 17 4.23 6.53 -4.17
CA LEU A 17 3.70 5.97 -2.92
C LEU A 17 4.07 4.51 -2.75
N ILE A 18 3.94 3.69 -3.81
CA ILE A 18 4.26 2.26 -3.72
C ILE A 18 5.76 2.05 -3.47
N ASP A 19 6.64 2.81 -4.10
CA ASP A 19 8.08 2.74 -3.83
C ASP A 19 8.40 3.17 -2.39
N SER A 20 7.75 4.24 -1.90
CA SER A 20 7.88 4.66 -0.50
C SER A 20 7.41 3.57 0.48
N PHE A 21 6.33 2.86 0.15
CA PHE A 21 5.83 1.77 0.98
C PHE A 21 6.77 0.56 0.97
N ARG A 22 7.43 0.26 -0.16
CA ARG A 22 8.46 -0.78 -0.23
C ARG A 22 9.66 -0.48 0.65
N GLU A 23 10.08 0.79 0.70
CA GLU A 23 11.19 1.20 1.57
C GLU A 23 10.82 1.15 3.06
N LEU A 24 9.59 1.56 3.40
CA LEU A 24 9.10 1.56 4.78
C LEU A 24 8.75 0.16 5.30
N TYR A 25 8.25 -0.70 4.42
CA TYR A 25 7.61 -1.97 4.77
C TYR A 25 7.98 -3.11 3.80
N PRO A 26 9.28 -3.40 3.58
CA PRO A 26 9.72 -4.38 2.57
C PRO A 26 9.22 -5.80 2.86
N ASP A 27 9.18 -6.18 4.14
CA ASP A 27 8.82 -7.54 4.59
C ASP A 27 7.37 -7.65 5.09
N THR A 28 6.58 -6.56 5.03
CA THR A 28 5.23 -6.52 5.60
C THR A 28 4.13 -6.67 4.55
N PHE A 29 4.37 -6.24 3.31
CA PHE A 29 3.38 -6.30 2.24
C PHE A 29 3.95 -6.97 1.01
N ALA A 30 3.09 -7.69 0.29
CA ALA A 30 3.34 -8.03 -1.09
C ALA A 30 2.86 -6.89 -2.01
N PHE A 31 3.56 -6.68 -3.13
CA PHE A 31 3.30 -5.56 -4.03
C PHE A 31 3.02 -6.05 -5.44
N GLU A 32 1.95 -5.56 -6.06
CA GLU A 32 1.67 -5.79 -7.48
C GLU A 32 2.16 -4.60 -8.31
N GLY A 33 3.33 -4.75 -8.93
CA GLY A 33 3.96 -3.68 -9.71
C GLY A 33 4.08 -2.41 -8.88
N ASN A 34 3.65 -1.27 -9.44
CA ASN A 34 3.66 0.03 -8.75
C ASN A 34 2.24 0.55 -8.48
N ARG A 35 1.27 -0.34 -8.29
CA ARG A 35 -0.15 0.06 -8.19
C ARG A 35 -0.92 -0.49 -7.00
N ALA A 36 -0.47 -1.58 -6.37
CA ALA A 36 -1.26 -2.19 -5.30
C ALA A 36 -0.44 -2.90 -4.21
N LEU A 37 -1.02 -2.92 -3.01
CA LEU A 37 -0.66 -3.82 -1.92
C LEU A 37 -1.54 -5.07 -1.99
N LEU A 38 -0.93 -6.26 -1.91
CA LEU A 38 -1.59 -7.55 -1.97
C LEU A 38 -1.77 -8.14 -0.56
N PHE A 39 -2.93 -8.78 -0.35
CA PHE A 39 -3.31 -9.37 0.92
C PHE A 39 -3.91 -10.77 0.73
N GLU A 40 -3.45 -11.69 1.56
CA GLU A 40 -4.06 -13.00 1.71
C GLU A 40 -5.20 -12.92 2.73
N ARG A 41 -6.33 -13.59 2.45
CA ARG A 41 -7.52 -13.52 3.32
C ARG A 41 -7.29 -14.14 4.70
N ASP A 42 -6.52 -15.22 4.75
CA ASP A 42 -6.30 -15.98 5.99
C ASP A 42 -5.13 -15.44 6.81
N ASP A 43 -4.41 -14.44 6.28
CA ASP A 43 -3.27 -13.86 6.95
C ASP A 43 -3.66 -12.67 7.85
N LYS A 44 -2.86 -12.43 8.89
CA LYS A 44 -3.11 -11.33 9.81
C LYS A 44 -2.83 -10.00 9.11
N LEU A 45 -3.88 -9.22 8.91
CA LEU A 45 -3.76 -7.88 8.34
C LEU A 45 -2.83 -6.99 9.21
N PRO A 46 -1.71 -6.47 8.68
CA PRO A 46 -0.85 -5.53 9.40
C PRO A 46 -1.51 -4.15 9.52
N LYS A 47 -2.52 -4.05 10.41
CA LYS A 47 -3.40 -2.87 10.56
C LYS A 47 -2.62 -1.57 10.78
N ALA A 48 -1.55 -1.61 11.58
CA ALA A 48 -0.75 -0.43 11.89
C ALA A 48 -0.02 0.11 10.65
N ALA A 49 0.67 -0.76 9.92
CA ALA A 49 1.37 -0.41 8.69
C ALA A 49 0.37 0.03 7.60
N LEU A 50 -0.76 -0.69 7.46
CA LEU A 50 -1.76 -0.34 6.46
C LEU A 50 -2.39 1.03 6.73
N ARG A 51 -2.71 1.31 8.00
CA ARG A 51 -3.22 2.62 8.40
C ARG A 51 -2.21 3.74 8.11
N HIS A 52 -0.92 3.47 8.28
CA HIS A 52 0.12 4.42 7.92
C HIS A 52 0.19 4.65 6.41
N CYS A 53 0.19 3.60 5.58
CA CYS A 53 0.16 3.72 4.12
C CYS A 53 -1.06 4.51 3.62
N ILE A 54 -2.25 4.24 4.19
CA ILE A 54 -3.47 4.99 3.87
C ILE A 54 -3.32 6.46 4.26
N GLY A 55 -2.77 6.75 5.45
CA GLY A 55 -2.52 8.12 5.89
C GLY A 55 -1.54 8.87 4.97
N LEU A 56 -0.47 8.22 4.54
CA LEU A 56 0.49 8.78 3.58
C LEU A 56 -0.17 9.04 2.22
N ALA A 57 -0.98 8.11 1.72
CA ALA A 57 -1.70 8.29 0.46
C ALA A 57 -2.70 9.46 0.50
N LEU A 58 -3.42 9.61 1.62
CA LEU A 58 -4.40 10.71 1.80
C LEU A 58 -3.74 12.07 2.04
N THR A 59 -2.51 12.10 2.56
CA THR A 59 -1.78 13.34 2.86
C THR A 59 -0.72 13.71 1.83
N TYR A 60 -0.47 12.84 0.84
CA TYR A 60 0.54 13.05 -0.19
C TYR A 60 0.32 14.35 -1.00
N HIS A 61 -0.94 14.70 -1.31
CA HIS A 61 -1.28 15.96 -1.97
C HIS A 61 -1.39 17.15 -1.00
N ALA A 62 -1.48 16.90 0.30
CA ALA A 62 -1.70 17.93 1.31
C ALA A 62 -0.42 18.65 1.74
N LYS A 63 0.77 18.23 1.25
CA LYS A 63 2.00 19.02 1.41
C LYS A 63 1.89 20.25 0.50
N PRO A 64 1.67 21.46 1.04
CA PRO A 64 1.75 22.66 0.23
C PRO A 64 3.19 22.75 -0.27
N SER A 65 3.38 23.01 -1.56
CA SER A 65 4.66 23.58 -1.98
C SER A 65 4.85 24.82 -1.10
N ARG A 66 5.93 24.82 -0.34
CA ARG A 66 6.38 26.01 0.36
C ARG A 66 6.79 26.97 -0.77
N ARG A 67 5.80 27.75 -1.26
CA ARG A 67 6.01 28.88 -2.17
C ARG A 67 6.81 29.95 -1.43
#